data_AF-A0AA36ALS8-F1
#
_entry.id   AF-A0AA36ALS8-F1
#
_cell.length_a   1.000
_cell.length_b   1.000
_cell.length_c   1.000
_cell.angle_alpha   90.00
_cell.angle_beta   90.00
_cell.angle_gamma   90.00
#
_symmetry.space_group_name_H-M   'P 1'
#
loop_
_entity.id
_entity.type
_entity.pdbx_description
1 polymer ?
#
loop_
_entity_poly.entity_id
_entity_poly.type
_entity_poly.pdbx_seq_one_letter_code
_entity_poly.pdbx_strand_id
1 'polypeptide(L)'
;MRELSKKYKTTSKDNLKEINYKIKEVMSKLDLLDRTEPIKPQVPKITIKDHKKDFPDSVGVRLICPTKSDIGRLSKTILDKLEHLEIEINYCSHISA
;
A
#
# COMPACT_ATOMS: atom_id res chain seq x y z
N MET A 1 -4.30 -5.03 -31.20
CA MET A 1 -3.97 -4.57 -29.82
C MET A 1 -5.24 -4.74 -28.98
N ARG A 2 -5.28 -5.63 -27.97
CA ARG A 2 -6.47 -5.74 -27.10
C ARG A 2 -6.55 -4.48 -26.24
N GLU A 3 -7.69 -3.78 -26.27
CA GLU A 3 -7.94 -2.67 -25.36
C GLU A 3 -7.91 -3.15 -23.91
N LEU A 4 -6.96 -2.67 -23.13
CA LEU A 4 -6.99 -2.80 -21.68
C LEU A 4 -7.87 -1.69 -21.12
N SER A 5 -9.18 -1.89 -21.18
CA SER A 5 -10.17 -0.90 -20.76
C SER A 5 -10.40 -0.84 -19.23
N LYS A 6 -9.58 -1.51 -18.41
CA LYS A 6 -9.62 -1.32 -16.94
C LYS A 6 -9.01 0.03 -16.59
N LYS A 7 -9.84 1.08 -16.66
CA LYS A 7 -9.53 2.41 -16.14
C LYS A 7 -9.20 2.29 -14.65
N TYR A 8 -8.07 2.88 -14.26
CA TYR A 8 -7.75 3.00 -12.84
C TYR A 8 -8.75 3.93 -12.17
N LYS A 9 -9.06 3.65 -10.90
CA LYS A 9 -9.89 4.53 -10.10
C LYS A 9 -9.14 5.86 -9.90
N THR A 10 -9.65 6.92 -10.52
CA THR A 10 -9.14 8.28 -10.37
C THR A 10 -9.79 8.95 -9.16
N THR A 11 -9.15 10.00 -8.64
CA THR A 11 -9.70 10.80 -7.55
C THR A 11 -9.48 12.29 -7.82
N SER A 12 -10.28 13.14 -7.17
CA SER A 12 -10.12 14.60 -7.24
C SER A 12 -8.93 15.07 -6.40
N LYS A 13 -8.45 16.29 -6.67
CA LYS A 13 -7.36 16.90 -5.88
C LYS A 13 -7.78 17.15 -4.43
N ASP A 14 -9.05 17.46 -4.18
CA ASP A 14 -9.55 17.73 -2.84
C ASP A 14 -9.65 16.46 -2.00
N ASN A 15 -10.15 15.36 -2.59
CA ASN A 15 -10.13 14.06 -1.95
C ASN A 15 -8.69 13.61 -1.63
N LEU A 16 -7.72 13.92 -2.50
CA LEU A 16 -6.33 13.60 -2.23
C LEU A 16 -5.77 14.38 -1.02
N LYS A 17 -6.12 15.66 -0.88
CA LYS A 17 -5.73 16.46 0.29
C LYS A 17 -6.33 15.87 1.57
N GLU A 18 -7.61 15.52 1.54
CA GLU A 18 -8.30 14.92 2.68
C GLU A 18 -7.68 13.56 3.07
N ILE A 19 -7.37 12.72 2.08
CA ILE A 19 -6.68 11.44 2.29
C ILE A 19 -5.31 11.66 2.94
N ASN A 20 -4.50 12.58 2.40
CA ASN A 20 -3.19 12.87 2.96
C ASN A 20 -3.26 13.45 4.39
N TYR A 21 -4.27 14.27 4.69
CA TYR A 21 -4.52 14.76 6.04
C TYR A 21 -4.82 13.61 7.01
N LYS A 22 -5.74 12.70 6.64
CA LYS A 22 -6.10 11.54 7.46
C LYS A 22 -4.91 10.58 7.65
N ILE A 23 -4.13 10.33 6.60
CA ILE A 23 -2.92 9.51 6.69
C ILE A 23 -1.94 10.14 7.68
N LYS A 24 -1.70 11.45 7.57
CA LYS A 24 -0.83 12.17 8.51
C LYS A 24 -1.31 11.99 9.95
N GLU A 25 -2.60 12.17 10.21
CA GLU A 25 -3.18 12.01 11.54
C GLU A 25 -2.96 10.60 12.11
N VAL A 26 -3.24 9.55 11.32
CA VAL A 26 -3.07 8.15 11.72
C VAL A 26 -1.59 7.82 11.95
N MET A 27 -0.71 8.25 11.06
CA MET A 27 0.73 7.95 11.16
C MET A 27 1.38 8.70 12.33
N SER A 28 0.93 9.92 12.64
CA SER A 28 1.35 10.62 13.85
C SER A 28 0.95 9.86 15.12
N LYS A 29 -0.28 9.30 15.18
CA LYS A 29 -0.73 8.50 16.34
C LYS A 29 0.07 7.20 16.51
N LEU A 30 0.72 6.73 15.45
CA LEU A 30 1.51 5.51 15.45
C LEU A 30 3.03 5.77 15.52
N ASP A 31 3.44 7.04 15.59
CA ASP A 31 4.85 7.45 15.58
C ASP A 31 5.63 6.94 14.35
N LEU A 32 4.98 6.99 13.17
CA LEU A 32 5.54 6.55 11.88
C LEU A 32 5.60 7.66 10.83
N LEU A 33 5.47 8.91 11.27
CA LEU A 33 5.36 10.06 10.37
C LEU A 33 6.67 10.32 9.60
N ASP A 34 7.81 10.10 10.26
CA ASP A 34 9.15 10.20 9.68
C ASP A 34 9.40 9.19 8.54
N ARG A 35 8.66 8.08 8.56
CA ARG A 35 8.78 6.96 7.62
C ARG A 35 7.67 6.92 6.57
N THR A 36 6.81 7.92 6.52
CA THR A 36 5.65 7.97 5.62
C THR A 36 5.71 9.21 4.73
N GLU A 37 5.49 9.04 3.42
CA GLU A 37 5.34 10.17 2.50
C GLU A 37 3.87 10.43 2.16
N PRO A 38 3.46 11.69 1.95
CA PRO A 38 2.14 11.99 1.42
C PRO A 38 1.99 11.41 0.01
N ILE A 39 0.79 10.95 -0.31
CA ILE A 39 0.45 10.43 -1.62
C ILE A 39 0.54 11.56 -2.64
N LYS A 40 1.40 11.37 -3.65
CA LYS A 40 1.58 12.29 -4.78
C LYS A 40 0.78 11.80 -6.00
N PRO A 41 0.07 12.68 -6.73
CA PRO A 41 -0.59 12.30 -7.98
C PRO A 41 0.44 11.80 -8.99
N GLN A 42 0.16 10.68 -9.64
CA GLN A 42 1.03 10.13 -10.67
C GLN A 42 0.22 9.60 -11.84
N VAL A 43 0.80 9.70 -13.04
CA VAL A 43 0.18 9.24 -14.29
C VAL A 43 0.41 7.73 -14.45
N PRO A 44 -0.64 6.92 -14.74
CA PRO A 44 -0.48 5.50 -15.00
C PRO A 44 0.53 5.22 -16.11
N LYS A 45 1.37 4.19 -15.93
CA LYS A 45 2.38 3.78 -16.92
C LYS A 45 2.08 2.38 -17.42
N ILE A 46 2.26 2.13 -18.72
CA ILE A 46 2.13 0.80 -19.32
C ILE A 46 3.53 0.22 -19.49
N THR A 47 3.72 -1.03 -19.08
CA THR A 47 4.93 -1.81 -19.35
C THR A 47 4.61 -3.02 -20.21
N ILE A 48 5.50 -3.36 -21.13
CA ILE A 48 5.38 -4.53 -22.00
C ILE A 48 5.92 -5.76 -21.24
N LYS A 49 5.26 -6.91 -21.41
CA LYS A 49 5.73 -8.21 -20.89
C LYS A 49 6.61 -8.89 -21.95
N ASP A 50 7.78 -8.33 -22.15
CA ASP A 50 8.82 -8.81 -23.08
C ASP A 50 9.42 -10.18 -22.66
N HIS A 51 9.43 -10.49 -21.37
CA HIS A 51 9.92 -11.77 -20.83
C HIS A 51 9.00 -12.99 -21.07
N LYS A 52 7.92 -12.87 -21.85
CA LYS A 52 6.97 -13.97 -22.10
C LYS A 52 7.33 -14.72 -23.38
N LYS A 53 7.13 -16.04 -23.38
CA LYS A 53 7.44 -16.94 -24.52
C LYS A 53 6.79 -16.50 -25.83
N ASP A 54 5.62 -15.88 -25.74
CA ASP A 54 4.83 -15.47 -26.91
C ASP A 54 5.20 -14.06 -27.40
N PHE A 55 6.22 -13.41 -26.84
CA PHE A 55 6.70 -12.12 -27.33
C PHE A 55 7.68 -12.34 -28.52
N PRO A 56 7.55 -11.60 -29.64
CA PRO A 56 6.65 -10.47 -29.87
C PRO A 56 5.28 -10.80 -30.46
N ASP A 57 5.01 -12.06 -30.84
CA ASP A 57 3.78 -12.49 -31.55
C ASP A 57 2.47 -12.09 -30.83
N SER A 58 2.50 -12.10 -29.50
CA SER A 58 1.44 -11.65 -28.60
C SER A 58 2.02 -10.73 -27.51
N VAL A 59 1.92 -9.43 -27.75
CA VAL A 59 2.39 -8.41 -26.79
C VAL A 59 1.40 -8.28 -25.63
N GLY A 60 1.68 -9.00 -24.54
CA GLY A 60 1.05 -8.74 -23.26
C GLY A 60 1.57 -7.44 -22.66
N VAL A 61 0.70 -6.62 -22.08
CA VAL A 61 1.14 -5.44 -21.32
C VAL A 61 0.61 -5.48 -19.88
N ARG A 62 1.25 -4.71 -19.00
CA ARG A 62 0.88 -4.51 -17.61
C ARG A 62 0.70 -3.01 -17.39
N LEU A 63 -0.48 -2.62 -16.94
CA LEU A 63 -0.70 -1.26 -16.46
C LEU A 63 -0.20 -1.20 -15.01
N ILE A 64 0.65 -0.22 -14.71
CA ILE A 64 1.26 -0.01 -13.40
C ILE A 64 0.49 1.11 -12.71
N CYS A 65 0.04 0.85 -11.48
CA CYS A 65 -0.43 1.90 -10.58
C CYS A 65 0.81 2.56 -9.93
N PRO A 66 1.15 3.79 -10.31
CA PRO A 66 2.30 4.46 -9.72
C PRO A 66 2.04 4.92 -8.28
N THR A 67 0.77 5.09 -7.92
CA THR A 67 0.34 5.57 -6.61
C THR A 67 0.15 4.39 -5.66
N LYS A 68 1.20 4.07 -4.89
CA LYS A 68 1.13 3.11 -3.78
C LYS A 68 0.94 3.87 -2.47
N SER A 69 0.10 3.36 -1.58
CA SER A 69 -0.04 3.86 -0.21
C SER A 69 0.86 3.08 0.74
N ASP A 70 1.25 3.70 1.86
CA ASP A 70 2.01 3.05 2.94
C ASP A 70 1.14 2.10 3.82
N ILE A 71 0.01 1.65 3.29
CA ILE A 71 -0.94 0.76 3.99
C ILE A 71 -0.29 -0.57 4.40
N GLY A 72 0.69 -1.07 3.64
CA GLY A 72 1.41 -2.29 4.01
C GLY A 72 2.24 -2.13 5.28
N ARG A 73 2.83 -0.95 5.50
CA ARG A 73 3.58 -0.64 6.73
C ARG A 73 2.63 -0.52 7.92
N LEU A 74 1.52 0.20 7.73
CA LEU A 74 0.46 0.30 8.74
C LEU A 74 -0.05 -1.08 9.18
N SER A 75 -0.35 -1.95 8.22
CA SER A 75 -0.82 -3.32 8.49
C SER A 75 0.19 -4.10 9.32
N LYS A 76 1.48 -3.98 9.00
CA LYS A 76 2.53 -4.65 9.75
C LYS A 76 2.61 -4.15 11.20
N THR A 77 2.63 -2.84 11.41
CA THR A 77 2.69 -2.27 12.77
C THR A 77 1.52 -2.69 13.65
N ILE A 78 0.32 -2.85 13.08
CA ILE A 78 -0.84 -3.35 13.83
C ILE A 78 -0.64 -4.84 14.21
N LEU A 79 -0.17 -5.66 13.28
CA LEU A 79 0.11 -7.08 13.53
C LEU A 79 1.20 -7.26 14.59
N ASP A 80 2.31 -6.53 14.46
CA ASP A 80 3.42 -6.58 15.43
C ASP A 80 2.92 -6.21 16.85
N LYS A 81 2.05 -5.20 16.98
CA LYS A 81 1.44 -4.84 18.28
C LYS A 81 0.56 -5.95 18.87
N LEU A 82 -0.19 -6.66 18.03
CA LEU A 82 -1.03 -7.77 18.49
C LEU A 82 -0.19 -8.95 18.95
N GLU A 83 0.87 -9.30 18.21
CA GLU A 83 1.81 -10.36 18.60
C GLU A 83 2.48 -10.04 19.95
N HIS A 84 2.92 -8.80 20.17
CA HIS A 84 3.51 -8.40 21.45
C HIS A 84 2.54 -8.49 22.63
N LEU A 85 1.28 -8.09 22.44
CA LEU A 85 0.23 -8.20 23.48
C LEU A 85 -0.06 -9.66 23.84
N GLU A 86 -0.11 -10.55 22.85
CA GLU A 86 -0.31 -11.99 23.07
C GLU A 86 0.85 -12.61 23.87
N ILE A 87 2.09 -12.20 23.59
CA ILE A 87 3.27 -12.63 24.35
C ILE A 87 3.21 -12.12 25.80
N GLU A 88 2.86 -10.86 26.03
CA GLU A 88 2.76 -10.30 27.39
C GLU A 88 1.67 -10.99 28.22
N ILE A 89 0.51 -11.29 27.63
CA ILE A 89 -0.57 -12.02 28.30
C ILE A 89 -0.11 -13.43 28.70
N ASN A 90 0.58 -14.13 27.79
CA ASN A 90 1.13 -15.46 28.06
C ASN A 90 2.25 -15.44 29.10
N TYR A 91 3.07 -14.38 29.14
CA TYR A 91 4.12 -14.25 30.14
C TYR A 91 3.54 -13.99 31.55
N CYS A 92 2.51 -13.13 31.66
CA CYS A 92 1.82 -12.87 32.91
C CYS A 92 1.09 -14.11 33.46
N SER A 93 0.48 -14.93 32.61
CA SER A 93 -0.22 -16.14 33.04
C SER A 93 0.74 -17.24 33.55
N HIS A 94 1.96 -17.29 33.03
CA HIS A 94 3.01 -18.23 33.49
C HIS A 94 3.72 -17.81 34.78
N ILE A 95 3.70 -16.53 35.16
CA ILE A 95 4.27 -16.05 36.44
C ILE A 95 3.28 -16.21 37.61
N SER A 96 1.99 -16.33 37.32
CA SER A 96 0.92 -16.50 38.31
C SER A 96 0.57 -17.96 38.67
N ALA A 97 1.36 -18.95 38.21
CA ALA A 97 1.15 -20.38 38.45
C ALA A 97 2.19 -20.98 39.42
#